data_AF-A0A699WEL0-F1
#
_entry.id   AF-A0A699WEL0-F1
#
_cell.length_a   1.000
_cell.length_b   1.000
_cell.length_c   1.000
_cell.angle_alpha   90.00
_cell.angle_beta   90.00
_cell.angle_gamma   90.00
#
_symmetry.space_group_name_H-M   'P 1'
#
loop_
_entity.id
_entity.type
_entity.pdbx_description
1 polymer ?
#
loop_
_entity_poly.entity_id
_entity_poly.type
_entity_poly.pdbx_seq_one_letter_code
_entity_poly.pdbx_strand_id
1 'polypeptide(L)' 'MIHNVPIILKKWSPDANLIIEDLTKVPMWVKLHNVPMAAFTSDGFSIGATKLGNPIVLDSYTSSMCEILGL' A
#
# COMPACT_ATOMS: atom_id res chain seq x y z
N MET A 1 -14.25 7.67 5.09
CA MET A 1 -14.08 9.13 5.20
C MET A 1 -15.34 9.70 5.83
N ILE A 2 -15.22 10.65 6.75
CA ILE A 2 -16.36 11.40 7.28
C ILE A 2 -16.07 12.86 6.98
N HIS A 3 -17.02 13.56 6.34
CA HIS A 3 -16.85 14.95 5.91
C HIS A 3 -15.59 15.22 5.07
N ASN A 4 -15.25 14.34 4.12
CA ASN A 4 -14.02 14.42 3.31
C ASN A 4 -12.70 14.36 4.11
N VAL A 5 -12.73 14.00 5.39
CA VAL A 5 -11.53 13.79 6.19
C VAL A 5 -11.13 12.31 6.12
N PRO A 6 -9.89 11.98 5.70
CA PRO A 6 -9.39 10.62 5.78
C PRO A 6 -9.26 10.20 7.24
N ILE A 7 -9.72 8.98 7.54
CA ILE A 7 -9.69 8.40 8.89
C ILE A 7 -8.74 7.22 8.85
N ILE A 8 -7.76 7.23 9.74
CA ILE A 8 -6.81 6.13 9.92
C ILE A 8 -7.31 5.30 11.10
N LEU A 9 -7.69 4.07 10.82
CA LEU A 9 -8.22 3.15 11.83
C LEU A 9 -7.11 2.18 12.24
N LYS A 10 -6.95 1.97 13.54
CA LYS A 10 -6.15 0.87 14.09
C LYS A 10 -7.09 -0.24 14.52
N LYS A 11 -6.66 -1.50 14.36
CA LYS A 11 -7.41 -2.64 14.88
C LYS A 11 -7.46 -2.54 16.40
N TRP A 12 -8.65 -2.60 16.98
CA TRP A 12 -8.83 -2.58 18.43
C TRP A 12 -8.38 -3.91 19.06
N SER A 13 -7.81 -3.84 20.26
CA SER A 13 -7.55 -4.97 21.15
C SER A 13 -7.85 -4.54 22.61
N PRO A 14 -8.13 -5.48 23.53
CA PRO A 14 -8.41 -5.16 24.93
C PRO A 14 -7.26 -4.37 25.62
N ASP A 15 -6.03 -4.65 25.23
CA ASP A 15 -4.82 -4.01 25.74
C ASP A 15 -4.39 -2.78 24.92
N ALA A 16 -5.22 -2.34 23.96
CA ALA A 16 -4.89 -1.22 23.09
C ALA A 16 -4.86 0.08 23.88
N ASN A 17 -3.69 0.72 23.91
CA ASN A 17 -3.56 2.08 24.39
C ASN A 17 -4.05 3.06 23.32
N LEU A 18 -5.08 3.85 23.66
CA LEU A 18 -5.65 4.87 22.79
C LEU A 18 -4.80 6.15 22.83
N ILE A 19 -3.59 6.06 22.25
CA ILE A 19 -2.68 7.21 22.13
C ILE A 19 -2.83 7.78 20.72
N ILE A 20 -3.07 9.09 20.64
CA ILE A 20 -2.99 9.84 19.38
C ILE A 20 -1.50 9.97 19.08
N GLU A 21 -0.98 9.04 18.27
CA GLU A 21 0.38 9.14 17.78
C GLU A 21 0.49 10.28 16.76
N ASP A 22 1.56 11.06 16.86
CA ASP A 22 1.91 12.04 15.83
C ASP A 22 2.17 11.30 14.51
N LEU A 23 1.19 11.39 13.62
CA LEU A 23 1.19 10.62 12.39
C LEU A 23 2.02 11.35 11.33
N THR A 24 3.35 11.22 11.46
CA THR A 24 4.33 11.88 10.58
C THR A 24 4.34 11.32 9.15
N LYS A 25 3.78 10.12 8.94
CA LYS A 25 3.68 9.45 7.64
C LYS A 25 2.32 8.75 7.51
N VAL A 26 1.64 9.00 6.39
CA VAL A 26 0.34 8.38 6.06
C VAL A 26 0.55 7.37 4.93
N PRO A 27 0.14 6.10 5.08
CA PRO A 27 0.11 5.18 3.96
C PRO A 27 -0.99 5.60 2.97
N MET A 28 -0.66 5.69 1.69
CA MET A 28 -1.61 6.03 0.63
C MET A 28 -1.66 4.92 -0.42
N TRP A 29 -2.87 4.60 -0.88
CA TRP A 29 -3.07 3.74 -2.02
C TRP A 29 -2.83 4.53 -3.31
N VAL A 30 -2.00 3.97 -4.19
CA VAL A 30 -1.62 4.59 -5.46
C VAL A 30 -2.03 3.65 -6.58
N LYS A 31 -2.70 4.19 -7.60
CA LYS A 31 -3.01 3.46 -8.83
C LYS A 31 -2.02 3.86 -9.91
N LEU A 32 -1.22 2.90 -10.35
CA LEU A 32 -0.30 3.09 -11.47
C LEU A 32 -1.03 2.76 -12.77
N HIS A 33 -0.99 3.68 -13.73
CA HIS A 33 -1.58 3.52 -15.04
C HIS A 33 -0.48 3.31 -16.09
N ASN A 34 -0.79 2.57 -17.15
CA ASN A 34 0.13 2.29 -18.26
C ASN A 34 1.45 1.61 -17.82
N VAL A 35 1.38 0.75 -16.80
CA VAL A 35 2.51 -0.10 -16.41
C VAL A 35 2.72 -1.15 -17.51
N PRO A 36 3.93 -1.30 -18.08
CA PRO A 36 4.21 -2.35 -19.05
C PRO A 36 4.07 -3.74 -18.42
N MET A 37 3.59 -4.73 -19.18
CA MET A 37 3.45 -6.12 -18.68
C MET A 37 4.75 -6.69 -18.10
N ALA A 38 5.91 -6.34 -18.66
CA ALA A 38 7.21 -6.80 -18.16
C ALA A 38 7.58 -6.28 -16.76
N ALA A 39 6.89 -5.25 -16.26
CA ALA A 39 7.08 -4.70 -14.92
C ALA A 39 6.08 -5.27 -13.88
N PHE A 40 5.18 -6.18 -14.27
CA PHE A 40 4.25 -6.88 -13.37
C PHE A 40 4.93 -8.01 -12.59
N THR A 41 6.08 -7.70 -12.00
CA THR A 41 6.85 -8.58 -11.13
C THR A 41 7.00 -7.91 -9.77
N SER A 42 7.30 -8.70 -8.74
CA SER A 42 7.57 -8.14 -7.40
C SER A 42 8.66 -7.06 -7.46
N ASP A 43 9.75 -7.33 -8.19
CA ASP A 43 10.87 -6.41 -8.34
C ASP A 43 10.53 -5.21 -9.24
N GLY A 44 9.78 -5.42 -10.32
CA GLY A 44 9.36 -4.37 -11.26
C GLY A 44 8.49 -3.32 -10.57
N PHE A 45 7.51 -3.76 -9.78
CA PHE A 45 6.69 -2.85 -8.97
C PHE A 45 7.49 -2.17 -7.87
N SER A 46 8.39 -2.89 -7.20
CA SER A 46 9.25 -2.32 -6.16
C SER A 46 10.11 -1.17 -6.69
N ILE A 47 10.73 -1.34 -7.87
CA ILE A 47 11.55 -0.30 -8.51
C ILE A 47 10.73 0.96 -8.81
N GLY A 48 9.53 0.79 -9.38
CA GLY A 48 8.63 1.91 -9.68
C GLY A 48 8.13 2.62 -8.42
N ALA A 49 7.65 1.84 -7.44
CA ALA A 49 7.09 2.37 -6.21
C ALA A 49 8.14 3.05 -5.32
N THR A 50 9.39 2.58 -5.34
CA THR A 50 10.52 3.20 -4.60
C THR A 50 10.77 4.64 -5.03
N LYS A 51 10.46 5.00 -6.28
CA LYS A 51 10.56 6.40 -6.75
C LYS A 51 9.49 7.31 -6.12
N LEU A 52 8.35 6.74 -5.73
CA LEU A 52 7.26 7.48 -5.10
C LEU A 52 7.40 7.54 -3.58
N GLY A 53 7.98 6.50 -2.97
CA GLY A 53 8.16 6.41 -1.53
C GLY A 53 8.62 5.02 -1.10
N ASN A 54 8.28 4.62 0.13
CA ASN A 54 8.54 3.26 0.58
C ASN A 54 7.31 2.38 0.30
N PRO A 55 7.34 1.44 -0.67
CA PRO A 55 6.23 0.52 -0.88
C PRO A 55 5.98 -0.31 0.39
N ILE A 56 4.71 -0.46 0.76
CA ILE A 56 4.30 -1.22 1.96
C ILE A 56 3.69 -2.54 1.54
N VAL A 57 2.73 -2.51 0.62
CA VAL A 57 1.95 -3.67 0.21
C VAL A 57 1.31 -3.44 -1.15
N LEU A 58 1.16 -4.50 -1.94
CA LEU A 58 0.34 -4.51 -3.15
C LEU A 58 -1.10 -4.90 -2.79
N ASP A 59 -2.09 -4.49 -3.59
CA ASP A 59 -3.43 -5.04 -3.42
C ASP A 59 -3.44 -6.55 -3.73
N SER A 60 -4.42 -7.26 -3.19
CA SER A 60 -4.47 -8.73 -3.30
C SER A 60 -4.51 -9.23 -4.74
N TYR A 61 -5.20 -8.52 -5.63
CA TYR A 61 -5.29 -8.93 -7.03
C TYR A 61 -3.95 -8.75 -7.75
N THR A 62 -3.30 -7.60 -7.56
CA THR A 62 -1.96 -7.34 -8.12
C THR A 62 -0.91 -8.30 -7.53
N SER A 63 -0.99 -8.61 -6.24
CA SER A 63 -0.10 -9.60 -5.59
C SER A 63 -0.28 -10.99 -6.23
N SER A 64 -1.53 -11.44 -6.38
CA SER A 64 -1.80 -12.72 -7.04
C SER A 64 -1.34 -12.74 -8.49
N MET A 65 -1.41 -11.62 -9.22
CA MET A 65 -0.88 -11.56 -10.59
C MET A 65 0.63 -11.77 -10.64
N CYS A 66 1.40 -11.14 -9.74
CA CYS A 66 2.84 -11.38 -9.64
C CYS A 66 3.18 -12.82 -9.25
N GLU A 67 2.39 -13.43 -8.35
CA GLU A 67 2.60 -14.83 -7.94
C GLU A 67 2.23 -15.84 -9.04
N ILE A 68 1.08 -15.66 -9.70
CA ILE A 68 0.54 -16.57 -10.73
C ILE A 68 1.37 -16.53 -12.01
N LEU A 69 1.92 -15.36 -12.35
CA LEU A 69 2.76 -15.23 -13.54
C LEU A 69 4.19 -15.76 -13.32
N GLY A 70 4.60 -16.05 -12.08
CA GLY A 70 5.94 -16.58 -11.79
C GLY A 70 7.08 -15.72 -12.33
N LEU A 71 6.87 -14.40 -12.39
CA LEU A 71 7.82 -13.39 -12.84
C LEU A 71 8.20 -12.45 -11.69
#